data_AF-A0A932REZ4-F1
#
_entry.id   AF-A0A932REZ4-F1
#
_cell.length_a   1.000
_cell.length_b   1.000
_cell.length_c   1.000
_cell.angle_alpha   90.00
_cell.angle_beta   90.00
_cell.angle_gamma   90.00
#
_symmetry.space_group_name_H-M   'P 1'
#
loop_
_entity.id
_entity.type
_entity.pdbx_description
1 polymer ?
#
loop_
_entity_poly.entity_id
_entity_poly.type
_entity_poly.pdbx_seq_one_letter_code
_entity_poly.pdbx_strand_id
1 'polypeptide(L)'
;MKLRLSLVLTVLLLASVFAFAQAPPRHINPARLWSTLEKLSEFGRPVGADFDAGVTRVGFSDAELAAREYVMGLMRDAGLAVR
;
A
#
# COMPACT_ATOMS: atom_id res chain seq x y z
N MET A 1 -36.17 11.61 -37.84
CA MET A 1 -35.90 10.45 -36.95
C MET A 1 -34.42 10.14 -36.78
N LYS A 2 -33.63 10.03 -37.87
CA LYS A 2 -32.20 9.64 -37.83
C LYS A 2 -31.29 10.56 -36.99
N LEU A 3 -31.50 11.88 -37.04
CA LEU A 3 -30.69 12.86 -36.29
C LEU A 3 -30.89 12.77 -34.76
N ARG A 4 -32.12 12.47 -34.31
CA ARG A 4 -32.44 12.29 -32.88
C ARG A 4 -31.83 11.01 -32.31
N LEU A 5 -31.83 9.94 -33.10
CA LEU A 5 -31.25 8.65 -32.71
C LEU A 5 -29.71 8.73 -32.61
N SER A 6 -29.06 9.43 -33.54
CA SER A 6 -27.61 9.65 -33.51
C SER A 6 -27.18 10.47 -32.30
N LEU A 7 -27.93 11.52 -31.94
CA LEU A 7 -27.62 12.36 -30.78
C LEU A 7 -27.70 11.57 -29.46
N VAL A 8 -28.74 10.73 -29.31
CA VAL A 8 -28.93 9.88 -28.13
C VAL A 8 -27.80 8.86 -28.00
N LEU A 9 -27.38 8.25 -29.11
CA LEU A 9 -26.27 7.29 -29.12
C LEU A 9 -24.94 7.94 -28.74
N THR A 10 -24.66 9.16 -29.24
CA THR A 10 -23.44 9.91 -28.90
C THR A 10 -23.43 10.32 -27.42
N VAL A 11 -24.57 10.73 -26.85
CA VAL A 11 -24.69 11.07 -25.43
C VAL A 11 -24.48 9.82 -24.54
N LEU A 12 -25.01 8.66 -24.94
CA LEU A 12 -24.80 7.39 -24.23
C LEU A 12 -23.33 6.93 -24.27
N LEU A 13 -22.67 7.08 -25.42
CA LEU A 13 -21.24 6.80 -25.57
C LEU A 13 -20.37 7.75 -24.75
N LEU A 14 -20.72 9.04 -24.68
CA LEU A 14 -20.00 10.00 -23.83
C LEU A 14 -20.20 9.70 -22.33
N ALA A 15 -21.43 9.41 -21.91
CA ALA A 15 -21.74 9.12 -20.49
C ALA A 15 -21.01 7.88 -19.96
N SER A 16 -20.85 6.84 -20.80
CA SER A 16 -20.10 5.64 -20.43
C SER A 16 -18.61 5.92 -20.23
N VAL A 17 -17.99 6.78 -21.04
CA VAL A 17 -16.58 7.19 -20.87
C VAL A 17 -16.35 7.90 -19.53
N PHE A 18 -17.26 8.76 -19.08
CA PHE A 18 -17.13 9.45 -17.80
C PHE A 18 -17.33 8.55 -16.58
N ALA A 19 -18.14 7.49 -16.69
CA ALA A 19 -18.34 6.51 -15.61
C ALA A 19 -17.07 5.68 -15.34
N PHE A 20 -16.30 5.35 -16.37
CA PHE A 20 -15.04 4.60 -16.22
C PHE A 20 -13.88 5.44 -15.63
N ALA A 21 -13.99 6.77 -15.63
CA ALA A 21 -12.92 7.66 -15.15
C ALA A 21 -12.89 7.85 -13.63
N GLN A 22 -13.88 7.34 -12.89
CA GLN A 22 -13.94 7.46 -11.42
C GLN A 22 -13.13 6.34 -10.77
N ALA A 23 -11.81 6.54 -10.62
CA ALA A 23 -11.02 5.69 -9.74
C ALA A 23 -11.56 5.84 -8.31
N PRO A 24 -11.80 4.75 -7.57
CA PRO A 24 -12.22 4.85 -6.18
C PRO A 24 -11.18 5.66 -5.39
N PRO A 25 -11.61 6.46 -4.41
CA PRO A 25 -10.68 7.19 -3.57
C PRO A 25 -9.72 6.21 -2.91
N ARG A 26 -8.42 6.50 -3.00
CA ARG A 26 -7.39 5.67 -2.37
C ARG A 26 -7.42 5.96 -0.87
N HIS A 27 -7.67 4.93 -0.08
CA HIS A 27 -7.60 4.99 1.37
C HIS A 27 -6.48 4.11 1.88
N ILE A 28 -5.87 4.52 2.99
CA ILE A 28 -4.93 3.69 3.73
C ILE A 28 -5.71 2.53 4.36
N ASN A 29 -5.13 1.33 4.37
CA ASN A 29 -5.61 0.25 5.24
C ASN A 29 -4.93 0.41 6.61
N PRO A 30 -5.63 0.93 7.65
CA PRO A 30 -5.02 1.22 8.94
C PRO A 30 -4.57 -0.04 9.67
N ALA A 31 -5.33 -1.14 9.56
CA ALA A 31 -4.98 -2.41 10.18
C ALA A 31 -3.68 -2.98 9.60
N ARG A 32 -3.52 -2.94 8.27
CA ARG A 32 -2.28 -3.36 7.60
C ARG A 32 -1.10 -2.47 8.00
N LEU A 33 -1.30 -1.16 8.08
CA LEU A 33 -0.24 -0.24 8.50
C LEU A 33 0.20 -0.55 9.93
N TRP A 34 -0.75 -0.69 10.85
CA TRP A 34 -0.49 -0.96 12.26
C TRP A 34 0.25 -2.28 12.46
N SER A 35 -0.24 -3.37 11.87
CA SER A 35 0.40 -4.69 11.98
C SER A 35 1.80 -4.72 11.37
N THR A 36 2.03 -3.96 10.29
CA THR A 36 3.36 -3.88 9.66
C THR A 36 4.35 -3.14 10.56
N LEU A 37 3.93 -2.04 11.19
CA LEU A 37 4.78 -1.27 12.14
C LEU A 37 5.11 -2.10 13.38
N GLU A 38 4.11 -2.80 13.93
CA GLU A 38 4.29 -3.68 15.07
C GLU A 38 5.29 -4.79 14.74
N LYS A 39 5.12 -5.48 13.60
CA LYS A 39 6.05 -6.52 13.17
C LYS A 39 7.47 -5.98 12.91
N LEU A 40 7.59 -4.80 12.28
CA LEU A 40 8.89 -4.17 12.03
C LEU A 40 9.61 -3.77 13.32
N SER A 41 8.87 -3.44 14.37
CA SER A 41 9.48 -3.04 15.63
C SER A 41 10.10 -4.21 16.39
N GLU A 42 9.66 -5.46 16.16
CA GLU A 42 10.29 -6.66 16.76
C GLU A 42 11.81 -6.69 16.50
N PHE A 43 12.26 -6.15 15.36
CA PHE A 43 13.67 -5.98 15.04
C PHE A 43 14.28 -4.80 15.80
N GLY A 44 14.93 -5.09 16.92
CA GLY A 44 15.59 -4.11 17.79
C GLY A 44 14.77 -3.68 19.01
N ARG A 45 13.60 -4.29 19.23
CA ARG A 45 12.85 -4.15 20.48
C ARG A 45 13.54 -4.91 21.61
N PRO A 46 13.60 -4.36 22.84
CA PRO A 46 14.08 -5.10 24.00
C PRO A 46 13.30 -6.41 24.21
N VAL A 47 14.00 -7.46 24.65
CA VAL A 47 13.39 -8.77 24.93
C VAL A 47 12.35 -8.64 26.04
N GLY A 48 11.16 -9.19 25.80
CA GLY A 48 10.04 -9.13 26.75
C GLY A 48 9.31 -7.79 26.79
N ALA A 49 9.63 -6.86 25.90
CA ALA A 49 8.93 -5.57 25.81
C ALA A 49 7.80 -5.58 24.76
N ASP A 50 6.78 -4.77 25.02
CA ASP A 50 5.62 -4.59 24.16
C ASP A 50 5.87 -3.52 23.07
N PHE A 51 4.88 -3.31 22.19
CA PHE A 51 5.03 -2.43 21.02
C PHE A 51 5.21 -0.95 21.34
N ASP A 52 4.80 -0.52 22.52
CA ASP A 52 5.02 0.83 23.02
C ASP A 52 6.48 1.09 23.43
N ALA A 53 7.31 0.06 23.50
CA ALA A 53 8.73 0.20 23.76
C ALA A 53 9.49 0.81 22.57
N GLY A 54 10.55 1.55 22.88
CA GLY A 54 11.50 2.02 21.87
C GLY A 54 12.28 0.87 21.21
N VAL A 55 12.92 1.18 20.08
CA VAL A 55 13.79 0.24 19.36
C VAL A 55 15.22 0.75 19.34
N THR A 56 16.20 -0.13 19.57
CA THR A 56 17.61 0.13 19.28
C THR A 56 18.00 -0.66 18.05
N ARG A 57 18.17 0.05 16.92
CA ARG A 57 18.50 -0.54 15.61
C ARG A 57 19.57 0.28 14.92
N VAL A 58 20.82 0.05 15.32
CA VAL A 58 22.00 0.74 14.77
C VAL A 58 22.31 0.18 13.39
N GLY A 59 22.75 1.04 12.46
CA GLY A 59 23.06 0.62 11.08
C GLY A 59 24.07 -0.52 11.02
N PHE A 60 23.84 -1.47 10.10
CA PHE A 60 24.65 -2.68 9.91
C PHE A 60 24.71 -3.66 11.09
N SER A 61 23.93 -3.44 12.15
CA SER A 61 23.72 -4.47 13.18
C SER A 61 22.83 -5.60 12.65
N ASP A 62 22.90 -6.77 13.27
CA ASP A 62 22.06 -7.92 12.89
C ASP A 62 20.57 -7.58 12.93
N ALA A 63 20.12 -6.81 13.92
CA ALA A 63 18.73 -6.35 14.01
C ALA A 63 18.34 -5.42 12.84
N GLU A 64 19.28 -4.61 12.35
CA GLU A 64 19.04 -3.73 11.20
C GLU A 64 19.03 -4.48 9.87
N LEU A 65 19.97 -5.42 9.68
CA LEU A 65 20.00 -6.28 8.51
C LEU A 65 18.74 -7.15 8.41
N ALA A 66 18.29 -7.74 9.51
CA ALA A 66 17.04 -8.51 9.55
C ALA A 66 15.81 -7.63 9.25
N ALA A 67 15.77 -6.41 9.80
CA ALA A 67 14.70 -5.47 9.49
C ALA A 67 14.68 -5.08 7.99
N ARG A 68 15.85 -4.90 7.37
CA ARG A 68 15.95 -4.65 5.92
C ARG A 68 15.39 -5.83 5.14
N GLU A 69 15.83 -7.04 5.44
CA GLU A 69 15.34 -8.24 4.75
C GLU A 69 13.83 -8.36 4.82
N TYR A 70 13.24 -8.12 6.00
CA TYR A 70 11.79 -8.08 6.19
C TYR A 70 11.10 -7.04 5.29
N VAL A 71 11.56 -5.79 5.32
CA VAL A 71 10.97 -4.71 4.49
C VAL A 71 11.14 -5.00 3.00
N MET A 72 12.29 -5.51 2.58
CA MET A 72 12.54 -5.91 1.20
C MET A 72 11.60 -7.05 0.77
N GLY A 73 11.27 -7.97 1.68
CA GLY A 73 10.22 -8.98 1.48
C GLY A 73 8.86 -8.33 1.17
N LEU A 74 8.41 -7.42 2.04
CA LEU A 74 7.14 -6.69 1.83
C LEU A 74 7.11 -5.94 0.50
N MET A 75 8.23 -5.35 0.09
CA MET A 75 8.35 -4.66 -1.20
C MET A 75 8.20 -5.62 -2.38
N ARG A 76 8.83 -6.80 -2.31
CA ARG A 76 8.69 -7.84 -3.34
C ARG A 76 7.27 -8.39 -3.41
N ASP A 77 6.64 -8.63 -2.26
CA ASP A 77 5.24 -9.08 -2.18
C ASP A 77 4.27 -8.04 -2.77
N ALA A 78 4.63 -6.76 -2.69
CA ALA A 78 3.91 -5.66 -3.34
C ALA A 78 4.23 -5.52 -4.84
N GLY A 79 5.06 -6.39 -5.42
CA GLY A 79 5.42 -6.40 -6.84
C GLY A 79 6.57 -5.45 -7.21
N LEU A 80 7.36 -4.98 -6.25
CA LEU A 80 8.50 -4.10 -6.52
C LEU A 80 9.79 -4.89 -6.82
N ALA A 81 10.60 -4.36 -7.73
CA ALA A 81 11.98 -4.79 -7.91
C ALA A 81 12.87 -4.08 -6.89
N VAL A 82 13.49 -4.85 -5.99
CA VAL A 82 14.34 -4.35 -4.91
C VAL A 82 15.82 -4.48 -5.31
N ARG A 83 16.64 -3.47 -4.98
CA ARG A 83 18.07 -3.40 -5.31
C ARG A 83 18.91 -3.28 -4.03
#